data_AF-A0A7Y2L3I4-F1
#
_entry.id   AF-A0A7Y2L3I4-F1
#
_cell.length_a   1.000
_cell.length_b   1.000
_cell.length_c   1.000
_cell.angle_alpha   90.00
_cell.angle_beta   90.00
_cell.angle_gamma   90.00
#
_symmetry.space_group_name_H-M   'P 1'
#
loop_
_entity.id
_entity.type
_entity.pdbx_description
1 polymer ?
#
loop_
_entity_poly.entity_id
_entity_poly.type
_entity_poly.pdbx_seq_one_letter_code
_entity_poly.pdbx_strand_id
1 'polypeptide(L)'
;MSNVDHAEIAKFEALAHRWWDRESEFKPLHDINPLRLNWIDERVQLAGKKVLDVGCGGGILSESMAQRGATVTGIDMGEAPLAVAQLHQLESGVNVEYRQITAEELANEMPGQFDV
;
A
#
# COMPACT_ATOMS: atom_id res chain seq x y z
N MET A 1 2.17 21.82 11.62
CA MET A 1 3.27 20.97 11.10
C MET A 1 2.63 19.68 10.64
N SER A 2 2.85 19.28 9.39
CA SER A 2 2.47 17.94 8.94
C SER A 2 3.41 16.91 9.56
N ASN A 3 2.89 15.74 9.94
CA ASN A 3 3.68 14.63 10.51
C ASN A 3 4.40 13.87 9.39
N VAL A 4 5.33 14.54 8.72
CA VAL A 4 5.99 14.03 7.51
C VAL A 4 7.49 14.36 7.56
N ASP A 5 8.33 13.35 7.31
CA ASP A 5 9.76 13.55 7.06
C ASP A 5 10.04 13.49 5.55
N HIS A 6 10.33 14.64 4.97
CA HIS A 6 10.61 14.77 3.54
C HIS A 6 11.91 14.08 3.12
N ALA A 7 12.89 13.92 4.01
CA ALA A 7 14.13 13.22 3.68
C ALA A 7 13.88 11.72 3.53
N GLU A 8 12.99 11.14 4.34
CA GLU A 8 12.58 9.73 4.18
C GLU A 8 11.77 9.52 2.91
N ILE A 9 10.81 10.40 2.59
CA ILE A 9 10.06 10.33 1.32
C ILE A 9 11.01 10.32 0.13
N ALA A 10 11.97 11.27 0.09
CA ALA A 10 12.90 11.38 -1.02
C ALA A 10 13.73 10.10 -1.24
N LYS A 11 14.07 9.36 -0.17
CA LYS A 11 14.76 8.06 -0.29
C LYS A 11 13.91 7.04 -1.03
N PHE A 12 12.64 6.92 -0.69
CA PHE A 12 11.72 5.97 -1.35
C PHE A 12 11.37 6.40 -2.77
N GLU A 13 11.24 7.70 -3.03
CA GLU A 13 11.05 8.21 -4.39
C GLU A 13 12.21 7.84 -5.32
N ALA A 14 13.45 7.98 -4.85
CA ALA A 14 14.64 7.62 -5.64
C ALA A 14 14.67 6.13 -6.04
N LEU A 15 14.05 5.26 -5.25
CA LEU A 15 14.02 3.81 -5.47
C LEU A 15 12.72 3.32 -6.13
N ALA A 16 11.75 4.21 -6.39
CA ALA A 16 10.39 3.84 -6.78
C ALA A 16 10.33 2.90 -8.00
N HIS A 17 11.10 3.18 -9.04
CA HIS A 17 11.15 2.38 -10.28
C HIS A 17 11.59 0.92 -10.09
N ARG A 18 12.16 0.56 -8.93
CA ARG A 18 12.60 -0.80 -8.60
C ARG A 18 11.64 -1.54 -7.67
N TRP A 19 10.50 -0.95 -7.29
CA TRP A 19 9.62 -1.49 -6.25
C TRP A 19 9.16 -2.93 -6.51
N TRP A 20 8.87 -3.26 -7.77
CA TRP A 20 8.38 -4.57 -8.18
C TRP A 20 9.48 -5.51 -8.73
N ASP A 21 10.74 -5.07 -8.74
CA ASP A 21 11.88 -5.95 -8.99
C ASP A 21 12.13 -6.81 -7.73
N ARG A 22 11.94 -8.12 -7.88
CA ARG A 22 12.07 -9.10 -6.78
C ARG A 22 13.50 -9.30 -6.30
N GLU A 23 14.50 -8.80 -7.02
CA GLU A 23 15.92 -8.87 -6.63
C GLU A 23 16.49 -7.49 -6.24
N SER A 24 15.61 -6.49 -6.05
CA SER A 24 15.97 -5.12 -5.64
C SER A 24 16.14 -4.94 -4.12
N GLU A 25 16.31 -3.69 -3.70
CA GLU A 25 16.24 -3.25 -2.32
C GLU A 25 14.92 -3.64 -1.62
N PHE A 26 13.85 -3.88 -2.39
CA PHE A 26 12.54 -4.30 -1.88
C PHE A 26 12.35 -5.82 -1.86
N LYS A 27 13.35 -6.61 -2.25
CA LYS A 27 13.33 -8.08 -2.15
C LYS A 27 12.80 -8.60 -0.81
N PRO A 28 13.24 -8.07 0.36
CA PRO A 28 12.70 -8.53 1.64
C PRO A 28 11.19 -8.31 1.80
N LEU A 29 10.62 -7.25 1.20
CA LEU A 29 9.19 -7.00 1.22
C LEU A 29 8.42 -8.00 0.35
N HIS A 30 8.97 -8.40 -0.79
CA HIS A 30 8.41 -9.47 -1.63
C HIS A 30 8.44 -10.81 -0.89
N ASP A 31 9.59 -11.16 -0.31
CA ASP A 31 9.78 -12.44 0.39
C ASP A 31 8.87 -12.56 1.62
N ILE A 32 8.69 -11.48 2.39
CA ILE A 32 7.83 -11.50 3.59
C ILE A 32 6.34 -11.43 3.26
N ASN A 33 5.97 -10.96 2.06
CA ASN A 33 4.58 -10.63 1.74
C ASN A 33 3.59 -11.80 1.91
N PRO A 34 3.88 -13.02 1.42
CA PRO A 34 2.97 -14.15 1.62
C PRO A 34 2.71 -14.46 3.09
N LEU A 35 3.73 -14.32 3.95
CA LEU A 35 3.62 -14.60 5.39
C LEU A 35 2.73 -13.58 6.09
N ARG A 36 2.99 -12.27 5.90
CA ARG A 36 2.18 -11.22 6.53
C ARG A 36 0.75 -11.20 6.00
N LEU A 37 0.56 -11.44 4.70
CA LEU A 37 -0.77 -11.48 4.10
C LEU A 37 -1.60 -12.66 4.63
N ASN A 38 -0.99 -13.86 4.74
CA ASN A 38 -1.64 -15.00 5.41
C ASN A 38 -2.01 -14.69 6.85
N TRP A 39 -1.08 -14.11 7.62
CA TRP A 39 -1.30 -13.78 9.02
C TRP A 39 -2.47 -12.79 9.22
N ILE A 40 -2.58 -11.77 8.34
CA ILE A 40 -3.68 -10.79 8.34
C ILE A 40 -4.99 -11.51 8.04
N ASP A 41 -5.06 -12.24 6.93
CA ASP A 41 -6.27 -12.86 6.43
C ASP A 41 -6.81 -13.95 7.36
N GLU A 42 -5.95 -14.72 8.02
CA GLU A 42 -6.35 -15.68 9.06
C GLU A 42 -7.07 -15.02 10.23
N ARG A 43 -6.75 -13.75 10.53
CA ARG A 43 -7.32 -13.01 11.67
C ARG A 43 -8.57 -12.25 11.31
N VAL A 44 -8.59 -11.65 10.12
CA VAL A 44 -9.64 -10.71 9.74
C VAL A 44 -10.53 -11.24 8.64
N GLN A 45 -10.13 -12.24 7.86
CA GLN A 45 -10.85 -12.71 6.67
C GLN A 45 -11.11 -11.56 5.69
N LEU A 46 -10.14 -11.29 4.82
CA LEU A 46 -10.08 -10.07 3.99
C LEU A 46 -11.22 -9.94 2.97
N ALA A 47 -11.75 -11.06 2.49
CA ALA A 47 -12.78 -11.06 1.46
C ALA A 47 -14.01 -10.22 1.88
N GLY A 48 -14.35 -9.22 1.07
CA GLY A 48 -15.48 -8.32 1.30
C GLY A 48 -15.23 -7.19 2.29
N LYS A 49 -14.03 -7.07 2.89
CA LYS A 49 -13.68 -6.00 3.84
C LYS A 49 -13.14 -4.76 3.16
N LYS A 50 -13.39 -3.60 3.77
CA LYS A 50 -12.75 -2.33 3.43
C LYS A 50 -11.46 -2.19 4.24
N VAL A 51 -10.33 -2.09 3.56
CA VAL A 51 -8.99 -2.13 4.18
C VAL A 51 -8.21 -0.88 3.84
N LEU A 52 -7.54 -0.30 4.84
CA LEU A 52 -6.59 0.79 4.66
C LEU A 52 -5.14 0.29 4.80
N ASP A 53 -4.31 0.50 3.77
CA ASP A 53 -2.86 0.25 3.83
C ASP A 53 -2.12 1.60 3.98
N VAL A 54 -1.66 1.89 5.20
CA VAL A 54 -0.96 3.16 5.53
C VAL A 54 0.53 3.04 5.23
N GLY A 55 1.05 3.90 4.37
CA GLY A 55 2.43 3.79 3.87
C GLY A 55 2.56 2.66 2.86
N CYS A 56 1.60 2.59 1.93
CA CYS A 56 1.49 1.49 0.97
C CYS A 56 2.64 1.44 -0.05
N GLY A 57 3.35 2.56 -0.25
CA GLY A 57 4.41 2.70 -1.24
C GLY A 57 3.99 2.21 -2.63
N GLY A 58 4.78 1.31 -3.21
CA GLY A 58 4.51 0.70 -4.51
C GLY A 58 3.42 -0.39 -4.53
N GLY A 59 2.69 -0.60 -3.44
CA GLY A 59 1.44 -1.38 -3.46
C GLY A 59 1.56 -2.89 -3.25
N ILE A 60 2.72 -3.42 -2.84
CA ILE A 60 2.94 -4.88 -2.68
C ILE A 60 1.86 -5.54 -1.82
N LEU A 61 1.59 -5.00 -0.63
CA LEU A 61 0.59 -5.55 0.28
C LEU A 61 -0.83 -5.20 -0.18
N SER A 62 -1.06 -3.93 -0.50
CA SER A 62 -2.34 -3.41 -1.03
C SER A 62 -2.92 -4.28 -2.14
N GLU A 63 -2.16 -4.52 -3.21
CA GLU A 63 -2.62 -5.34 -4.34
C GLU A 63 -2.88 -6.78 -3.92
N SER A 64 -2.04 -7.34 -3.04
CA SER A 64 -2.22 -8.72 -2.59
C SER A 64 -3.47 -8.89 -1.71
N MET A 65 -3.85 -7.88 -0.93
CA MET A 65 -5.11 -7.86 -0.18
C MET A 65 -6.31 -7.73 -1.13
N ALA A 66 -6.20 -6.91 -2.19
CA ALA A 66 -7.23 -6.80 -3.21
C ALA A 66 -7.44 -8.12 -3.97
N GLN A 67 -6.36 -8.87 -4.27
CA GLN A 67 -6.45 -10.22 -4.85
C GLN A 67 -7.20 -11.21 -3.94
N ARG A 68 -7.26 -10.97 -2.63
CA ARG A 68 -8.07 -11.75 -1.68
C ARG A 68 -9.52 -11.26 -1.54
N GLY A 69 -9.94 -10.34 -2.40
CA GLY A 69 -11.31 -9.83 -2.45
C GLY A 69 -11.59 -8.73 -1.44
N ALA A 70 -10.57 -8.11 -0.83
CA ALA A 70 -10.75 -6.87 -0.08
C ALA A 70 -10.98 -5.68 -1.03
N THR A 71 -11.71 -4.66 -0.56
CA THR A 71 -11.74 -3.33 -1.16
C THR A 71 -10.65 -2.50 -0.48
N VAL A 72 -9.57 -2.21 -1.18
CA VAL A 72 -8.36 -1.64 -0.58
C VAL A 72 -8.20 -0.18 -0.98
N THR A 73 -7.93 0.65 0.01
CA THR A 73 -7.39 2.00 -0.16
C THR A 73 -5.95 1.99 0.34
N GLY A 74 -4.99 2.30 -0.52
CA GLY A 74 -3.59 2.51 -0.16
C GLY A 74 -3.28 4.00 -0.04
N ILE A 75 -2.63 4.42 1.03
CA ILE A 75 -2.15 5.81 1.18
C ILE A 75 -0.64 5.87 1.35
N ASP A 76 -0.03 6.88 0.75
CA ASP A 76 1.38 7.21 0.95
C ASP A 76 1.57 8.72 0.74
N MET A 77 2.73 9.25 1.11
CA MET A 77 3.09 10.64 0.81
C MET A 77 4.05 10.76 -0.39
N GLY A 78 4.72 9.68 -0.79
CA GLY A 78 5.60 9.66 -1.96
C GLY A 78 4.81 9.56 -3.26
N GLU A 79 5.01 10.52 -4.16
CA GLU A 79 4.30 10.56 -5.45
C GLU A 79 4.78 9.44 -6.38
N ALA A 80 6.10 9.24 -6.48
CA ALA A 80 6.68 8.23 -7.35
C ALA A 80 6.32 6.78 -6.95
N PRO A 81 6.36 6.37 -5.66
CA PRO A 81 5.86 5.06 -5.24
C PRO A 81 4.39 4.83 -5.59
N LEU A 82 3.52 5.82 -5.37
CA LEU A 82 2.09 5.71 -5.71
C LEU A 82 1.88 5.57 -7.22
N ALA A 83 2.63 6.31 -8.04
CA ALA A 83 2.57 6.17 -9.49
C ALA A 83 2.97 4.75 -9.95
N VAL A 84 3.99 4.16 -9.30
CA VAL A 84 4.39 2.77 -9.56
C VAL A 84 3.30 1.78 -9.14
N ALA A 85 2.65 2.00 -7.99
CA ALA A 85 1.53 1.17 -7.53
C ALA A 85 0.32 1.26 -8.47
N GLN A 86 0.01 2.47 -8.95
CA GLN A 86 -1.06 2.71 -9.91
C GLN A 86 -0.78 2.07 -11.28
N LEU A 87 0.47 2.07 -11.73
CA LEU A 87 0.84 1.39 -12.96
C LEU A 87 0.74 -0.13 -12.80
N HIS A 88 1.30 -0.67 -11.71
CA HIS A 88 1.37 -2.11 -11.50
C HIS A 88 -0.01 -2.74 -11.26
N GLN A 89 -0.96 -2.04 -10.61
CA GLN A 89 -2.32 -2.57 -10.46
C GLN A 89 -3.02 -2.84 -11.81
N LEU A 90 -2.68 -2.07 -12.87
CA LEU A 90 -3.20 -2.30 -14.21
C LEU A 90 -2.66 -3.60 -14.80
N GLU A 91 -1.40 -3.93 -14.51
CA GLU A 91 -0.76 -5.17 -14.95
C GLU A 91 -1.29 -6.38 -14.16
N SER A 92 -1.51 -6.22 -12.85
CA SER A 92 -2.00 -7.28 -11.97
C SER A 92 -3.53 -7.48 -12.03
N GLY A 93 -4.25 -6.56 -12.66
CA GLY A 93 -5.69 -6.66 -12.88
C GLY A 93 -6.53 -6.47 -11.61
N VAL A 94 -5.98 -5.80 -10.59
CA VAL A 94 -6.69 -5.46 -9.36
C VAL A 94 -7.18 -4.02 -9.40
N ASN A 95 -8.10 -3.68 -8.51
CA ASN A 95 -8.58 -2.30 -8.34
C ASN A 95 -8.27 -1.85 -6.91
N VAL A 96 -7.26 -1.01 -6.76
CA VAL A 96 -6.86 -0.38 -5.49
C VAL A 96 -6.96 1.13 -5.64
N GLU A 97 -7.63 1.77 -4.69
CA GLU A 97 -7.66 3.23 -4.60
C GLU A 97 -6.37 3.73 -3.94
N TYR A 98 -5.51 4.40 -4.70
CA TYR A 98 -4.28 5.00 -4.19
C TYR A 98 -4.45 6.51 -4.01
N ARG A 99 -4.10 7.02 -2.82
CA ARG A 99 -4.21 8.46 -2.50
C ARG A 99 -2.92 8.99 -1.88
N GLN A 100 -2.48 10.15 -2.35
CA GLN A 100 -1.39 10.89 -1.73
C GLN A 100 -1.95 11.74 -0.58
N ILE A 101 -1.89 11.22 0.64
CA ILE A 101 -2.48 11.86 1.82
C ILE A 101 -1.81 11.34 3.10
N THR A 102 -1.78 12.16 4.14
CA THR A 102 -1.34 11.71 5.47
C THR A 102 -2.41 10.85 6.15
N ALA A 103 -1.97 9.98 7.07
CA ALA A 103 -2.91 9.15 7.83
C ALA A 103 -3.84 10.01 8.71
N GLU A 104 -3.34 11.10 9.27
CA GLU A 104 -4.09 12.03 10.10
C GLU A 104 -5.16 12.78 9.31
N GLU A 105 -4.83 13.22 8.10
CA GLU A 105 -5.79 13.89 7.22
C GLU A 105 -6.88 12.92 6.76
N LEU A 106 -6.52 11.71 6.34
CA LEU A 106 -7.50 10.68 6.00
C LEU A 106 -8.39 10.32 7.21
N ALA A 107 -7.83 10.23 8.42
CA ALA A 107 -8.60 9.94 9.63
C ALA A 107 -9.64 11.04 9.94
N ASN A 108 -9.35 12.30 9.60
CA ASN A 108 -10.31 13.39 9.71
C ASN A 108 -11.39 13.33 8.61
N GLU A 109 -11.03 12.95 7.39
CA GLU A 109 -11.98 12.84 6.27
C GLU A 109 -12.91 11.62 6.39
N MET A 110 -12.38 10.49 6.85
CA MET A 110 -13.04 9.18 6.81
C MET A 110 -12.95 8.43 8.15
N PRO A 111 -13.42 9.02 9.27
CA PRO A 111 -13.35 8.37 10.57
C PRO A 111 -14.20 7.09 10.62
N GLY A 112 -13.58 5.98 11.07
CA GLY A 112 -14.26 4.69 11.29
C GLY A 112 -14.80 4.01 10.03
N GLN A 113 -14.24 4.31 8.85
CA GLN A 113 -14.74 3.84 7.55
C GLN A 113 -14.15 2.50 7.06
N PHE A 114 -13.15 1.97 7.76
CA PHE A 114 -12.40 0.77 7.39
C PHE A 114 -12.58 -0.33 8.44
N ASP A 115 -12.62 -1.58 7.97
CA ASP A 115 -12.74 -2.79 8.81
C ASP A 115 -11.37 -3.29 9.30
N VAL A 116 -10.31 -2.92 8.59
CA VAL A 116 -8.90 -3.27 8.83
C VAL A 116 -8.03 -2.05 8.60
#